data_AF-A0A957YNT7-F1
#
_entry.id   AF-A0A957YNT7-F1
#
_cell.length_a   1.000
_cell.length_b   1.000
_cell.length_c   1.000
_cell.angle_alpha   90.00
_cell.angle_beta   90.00
_cell.angle_gamma   90.00
#
_symmetry.space_group_name_H-M   'P 1'
#
loop_
_entity.id
_entity.type
_entity.pdbx_description
1 polymer ?
#
loop_
_entity_poly.entity_id
_entity_poly.type
_entity_poly.pdbx_seq_one_letter_code
_entity_poly.pdbx_strand_id
1 'polypeptide(L)'
;MVEKLKKEYNIEVDWRPYYLRPNTPPEGLELPDYIKRARDNGSEERLKKIAELHGMQFRSTERIYNTRLAHEATEYAREHGKANEFHRIMFLKVYVEGLDPGKWEVIRSVAVESGLDAEDIQHVVEGGKYTAEVADQVTWAQRIGVTGVPTYVINDKYAIVGAQPYEAFKNALAQILK
;
A
#
# COMPACT_ATOMS: atom_id res chain seq x y z
N MET A 1 13.52 1.55 3.86
CA MET A 1 13.07 1.98 5.21
C MET A 1 12.73 0.76 6.06
N VAL A 2 11.57 0.14 5.84
CA VAL A 2 11.02 -0.97 6.65
C VAL A 2 11.97 -2.17 6.75
N GLU A 3 12.52 -2.65 5.63
CA GLU A 3 13.47 -3.77 5.64
C GLU A 3 14.77 -3.49 6.43
N LYS A 4 15.19 -2.22 6.47
CA LYS A 4 16.34 -1.81 7.29
C LYS A 4 15.98 -1.87 8.78
N LEU A 5 14.79 -1.39 9.15
CA LEU A 5 14.28 -1.48 10.53
C LEU A 5 14.13 -2.93 11.00
N LYS A 6 13.57 -3.82 10.17
CA LYS A 6 13.46 -5.27 10.47
C LYS A 6 14.82 -5.89 10.79
N LYS A 7 15.84 -5.60 9.98
CA LYS A 7 17.20 -6.11 10.17
C LYS A 7 17.90 -5.55 11.42
N GLU A 8 17.73 -4.27 11.71
CA GLU A 8 18.43 -3.60 12.82
C GLU A 8 17.76 -3.80 14.18
N TYR A 9 16.43 -3.94 14.22
CA TYR A 9 15.65 -3.92 15.48
C TYR A 9 14.83 -5.19 15.73
N ASN A 10 14.95 -6.22 14.88
CA ASN A 10 14.18 -7.46 14.99
C ASN A 10 12.67 -7.22 15.20
N ILE A 11 12.10 -6.34 14.37
CA ILE A 11 10.67 -6.00 14.44
C ILE A 11 9.86 -6.86 13.48
N GLU A 12 8.65 -7.20 13.91
CA GLU A 12 7.62 -7.72 13.03
C GLU A 12 6.88 -6.55 12.37
N VAL A 13 6.51 -6.74 11.10
CA VAL A 13 5.81 -5.71 10.33
C VAL A 13 4.56 -6.33 9.75
N ASP A 14 3.44 -5.73 10.09
CA ASP A 14 2.13 -6.11 9.59
C ASP A 14 1.55 -4.98 8.73
N TRP A 15 1.40 -5.23 7.44
CA TRP A 15 0.81 -4.29 6.50
C TRP A 15 -0.71 -4.31 6.65
N ARG A 16 -1.35 -3.17 6.84
CA ARG A 16 -2.81 -3.07 6.97
C ARG A 16 -3.41 -2.28 5.80
N PRO A 17 -4.54 -2.72 5.23
CA PRO A 17 -5.22 -1.99 4.17
C PRO A 17 -5.78 -0.66 4.69
N TYR A 18 -5.78 0.37 3.84
CA TYR A 18 -6.43 1.65 4.13
C TYR A 18 -6.92 2.30 2.84
N TYR A 19 -8.19 2.72 2.83
CA TYR A 19 -8.74 3.45 1.69
C TYR A 19 -8.61 4.97 1.92
N LEU A 20 -7.71 5.62 1.18
CA LEU A 20 -7.66 7.09 1.12
C LEU A 20 -8.98 7.69 0.59
N ARG A 21 -9.65 6.95 -0.29
CA ARG A 21 -10.91 7.34 -0.93
C ARG A 21 -11.86 6.14 -0.93
N PRO A 22 -12.57 5.88 0.17
CA PRO A 22 -13.43 4.71 0.29
C PRO A 22 -14.55 4.69 -0.75
N ASN A 23 -14.97 5.85 -1.26
CA ASN A 23 -16.07 5.95 -2.21
C ASN A 23 -15.62 5.94 -3.69
N THR A 24 -14.36 5.61 -3.99
CA THR A 24 -13.91 5.44 -5.39
C THR A 24 -14.69 4.27 -6.03
N PRO A 25 -15.38 4.46 -7.17
CA PRO A 25 -16.10 3.38 -7.86
C PRO A 25 -15.11 2.36 -8.46
N PRO A 26 -15.55 1.13 -8.81
CA PRO A 26 -14.66 0.09 -9.34
C PRO A 26 -13.83 0.51 -10.55
N GLU A 27 -14.38 1.31 -11.46
CA GLU A 27 -13.72 1.84 -12.65
C GLU A 27 -12.70 2.96 -12.35
N GLY A 28 -12.59 3.40 -11.09
CA GLY A 28 -11.75 4.51 -10.70
C GLY A 28 -12.34 5.88 -11.05
N LEU A 29 -11.55 6.94 -10.85
CA LEU A 29 -11.94 8.31 -11.15
C LEU A 29 -10.86 8.99 -11.99
N GLU A 30 -11.27 9.96 -12.80
CA GLU A 30 -10.34 10.97 -13.30
C GLU A 30 -9.70 11.73 -12.14
N LEU A 31 -8.45 12.17 -12.31
CA LEU A 31 -7.79 13.00 -11.31
C LEU A 31 -8.56 14.30 -11.08
N PRO A 32 -8.95 14.59 -9.81
CA PRO A 32 -9.56 15.85 -9.47
C PRO A 32 -8.60 17.03 -9.71
N ASP A 33 -9.14 18.18 -10.12
CA ASP A 33 -8.36 19.38 -10.45
C ASP A 33 -7.41 19.82 -9.34
N TYR A 34 -7.82 19.70 -8.07
CA TYR A 34 -6.95 20.09 -6.96
C TYR A 34 -5.70 19.20 -6.85
N ILE A 35 -5.80 17.91 -7.23
CA ILE A 35 -4.64 17.02 -7.30
C ILE A 35 -3.77 17.40 -8.50
N LYS A 36 -4.37 17.68 -9.66
CA LYS A 36 -3.63 18.15 -10.85
C LYS A 36 -2.83 19.42 -10.51
N ARG A 37 -3.47 20.43 -9.90
CA ARG A 37 -2.80 21.65 -9.43
C ARG A 37 -1.69 21.38 -8.43
N ALA A 38 -1.88 20.46 -7.48
CA ALA A 38 -0.83 20.10 -6.53
C ALA A 38 0.40 19.50 -7.23
N ARG A 39 0.18 18.67 -8.25
CA ARG A 39 1.23 18.09 -9.09
C ARG A 39 1.96 19.17 -9.90
N ASP A 40 1.23 20.09 -10.51
CA ASP A 40 1.77 21.26 -11.23
C ASP A 40 2.62 22.14 -10.30
N ASN A 41 2.22 22.24 -9.02
CA ASN A 41 2.98 22.93 -7.98
C ASN A 41 4.14 22.08 -7.39
N GLY A 42 4.56 21.03 -8.09
CA GLY A 42 5.76 20.25 -7.81
C GLY A 42 5.60 19.13 -6.78
N SER A 43 4.37 18.75 -6.39
CA SER A 43 4.19 17.58 -5.51
C SER A 43 4.63 16.28 -6.19
N GLU A 44 4.37 16.12 -7.48
CA GLU A 44 4.76 14.94 -8.25
C GLU A 44 6.26 14.90 -8.51
N GLU A 45 6.85 16.04 -8.83
CA GLU A 45 8.30 16.17 -9.04
C GLU A 45 9.08 15.74 -7.79
N ARG A 46 8.57 16.08 -6.59
CA ARG A 46 9.12 15.56 -5.34
C ARG A 46 9.04 14.03 -5.24
N LEU A 47 7.92 13.42 -5.63
CA LEU A 47 7.77 11.97 -5.62
C LEU A 47 8.72 11.29 -6.61
N LYS A 48 8.87 11.84 -7.82
CA LYS A 48 9.82 11.37 -8.84
C LYS A 48 11.24 11.37 -8.31
N LYS A 49 11.69 12.48 -7.72
CA LYS A 49 13.03 12.57 -7.09
C LYS A 49 13.23 11.56 -5.96
N ILE A 50 12.22 11.36 -5.10
CA ILE A 50 12.30 10.36 -4.03
C ILE A 50 12.41 8.94 -4.62
N ALA A 51 11.65 8.63 -5.66
CA ALA A 51 11.73 7.34 -6.34
C ALA A 51 13.12 7.12 -6.95
N GLU A 52 13.66 8.12 -7.65
CA GLU A 52 15.00 8.08 -8.26
C GLU A 52 16.11 7.87 -7.24
N LEU A 53 16.06 8.54 -6.08
CA LEU A 53 17.00 8.33 -4.97
C LEU A 53 16.98 6.88 -4.44
N HIS A 54 15.88 6.16 -4.67
CA HIS A 54 15.72 4.76 -4.32
C HIS A 54 15.84 3.81 -5.52
N GLY A 55 16.33 4.30 -6.67
CA GLY A 55 16.55 3.51 -7.88
C GLY A 55 15.26 3.05 -8.56
N MET A 56 14.14 3.73 -8.31
CA MET A 56 12.83 3.45 -8.91
C MET A 56 12.43 4.56 -9.88
N GLN A 57 11.76 4.19 -10.97
CA GLN A 57 11.07 5.16 -11.81
C GLN A 57 9.65 5.38 -11.28
N PHE A 58 9.17 6.62 -11.26
CA PHE A 58 7.80 6.93 -10.91
C PHE A 58 7.01 7.32 -12.17
N ARG A 59 5.96 6.55 -12.47
CA ARG A 59 5.06 6.79 -13.59
C ARG A 59 3.82 7.55 -13.12
N SER A 60 3.65 8.75 -13.66
CA SER A 60 2.45 9.54 -13.47
C SER A 60 1.25 8.84 -14.09
N THR A 61 0.11 8.86 -13.40
CA THR A 61 -1.20 8.44 -13.92
C THR A 61 -2.16 9.61 -13.87
N GLU A 62 -3.11 9.69 -14.79
CA GLU A 62 -4.19 10.68 -14.79
C GLU A 62 -5.44 10.22 -14.03
N ARG A 63 -5.37 9.04 -13.39
CA ARG A 63 -6.51 8.41 -12.71
C ARG A 63 -6.25 8.17 -11.23
N ILE A 64 -7.34 8.08 -10.49
CA ILE A 64 -7.42 7.48 -9.16
C ILE A 64 -7.96 6.07 -9.35
N TYR A 65 -7.17 5.07 -8.98
CA TYR A 65 -7.59 3.67 -9.04
C TYR A 65 -8.38 3.26 -7.80
N ASN A 66 -9.31 2.33 -7.99
CA ASN A 66 -9.91 1.59 -6.89
C ASN A 66 -8.94 0.48 -6.45
N THR A 67 -8.62 0.43 -5.15
CA THR A 67 -7.65 -0.55 -4.62
C THR A 67 -8.30 -1.69 -3.83
N ARG A 68 -9.63 -1.80 -3.81
CA ARG A 68 -10.34 -2.79 -2.99
C ARG A 68 -9.91 -4.21 -3.34
N LEU A 69 -9.97 -4.57 -4.62
CA LEU A 69 -9.54 -5.88 -5.10
C LEU A 69 -8.07 -6.16 -4.79
N ALA A 70 -7.18 -5.19 -4.93
CA ALA A 70 -5.77 -5.37 -4.58
C ALA A 70 -5.56 -5.59 -3.07
N HIS A 71 -6.34 -4.95 -2.21
CA HIS A 71 -6.30 -5.18 -0.78
C HIS A 71 -6.82 -6.57 -0.41
N GLU A 72 -7.93 -7.02 -1.00
CA GLU A 72 -8.46 -8.37 -0.78
C GLU A 72 -7.50 -9.45 -1.32
N ALA A 73 -6.89 -9.23 -2.49
CA ALA A 73 -5.84 -10.09 -3.04
C ALA A 73 -4.57 -10.12 -2.16
N THR A 74 -4.28 -9.04 -1.43
CA THR A 74 -3.16 -9.02 -0.46
C THR A 74 -3.46 -9.91 0.74
N GLU A 75 -4.72 -9.99 1.20
CA GLU A 75 -5.10 -10.92 2.28
C GLU A 75 -5.05 -12.38 1.83
N TYR A 76 -5.47 -12.67 0.59
CA TYR A 76 -5.19 -13.99 -0.01
C TYR A 76 -3.69 -14.31 0.01
N ALA A 77 -2.84 -13.39 -0.43
CA ALA A 77 -1.40 -13.58 -0.41
C ALA A 77 -0.86 -13.75 1.02
N ARG A 78 -1.50 -13.14 2.03
CA ARG A 78 -1.11 -13.27 3.44
C ARG A 78 -1.34 -14.67 3.96
N GLU A 79 -2.49 -15.27 3.71
CA GLU A 79 -2.77 -16.66 4.11
C GLU A 79 -1.75 -17.65 3.54
N HIS A 80 -1.15 -17.32 2.39
CA HIS A 80 -0.13 -18.10 1.70
C HIS A 80 1.31 -17.70 2.07
N GLY A 81 1.52 -16.78 3.02
CA GLY A 81 2.85 -16.31 3.43
C GLY A 81 3.57 -15.46 2.38
N LYS A 82 2.84 -14.89 1.42
CA LYS A 82 3.36 -14.11 0.28
C LYS A 82 3.00 -12.62 0.30
N ALA A 83 2.31 -12.12 1.33
CA ALA A 83 1.85 -10.73 1.39
C ALA A 83 2.95 -9.67 1.09
N ASN A 84 4.16 -9.84 1.65
CA ASN A 84 5.26 -8.89 1.42
C ASN A 84 5.70 -8.87 -0.05
N GLU A 85 5.82 -10.04 -0.67
CA GLU A 85 6.24 -10.17 -2.07
C GLU A 85 5.15 -9.63 -3.00
N PHE A 86 3.90 -10.02 -2.76
CA PHE A 86 2.73 -9.54 -3.49
C PHE A 86 2.59 -8.01 -3.41
N HIS A 87 2.69 -7.44 -2.21
CA HIS A 87 2.63 -6.00 -2.01
C HIS A 87 3.75 -5.28 -2.75
N ARG A 88 4.99 -5.81 -2.71
CA ARG A 88 6.13 -5.24 -3.43
C ARG A 88 5.90 -5.24 -4.94
N ILE A 89 5.50 -6.37 -5.51
CA ILE A 89 5.27 -6.50 -6.95
C ILE A 89 4.11 -5.61 -7.39
N MET A 90 2.99 -5.61 -6.65
CA MET A 90 1.85 -4.72 -6.90
C MET A 90 2.28 -3.25 -6.88
N PHE A 91 3.10 -2.85 -5.90
CA PHE A 91 3.62 -1.48 -5.82
C PHE A 91 4.42 -1.10 -7.08
N LEU A 92 5.27 -2.01 -7.58
CA LEU A 92 6.02 -1.79 -8.82
C LEU A 92 5.09 -1.69 -10.05
N LYS A 93 4.11 -2.60 -10.18
CA LYS A 93 3.12 -2.56 -11.27
C LYS A 93 2.37 -1.23 -11.30
N VAL A 94 1.98 -0.70 -10.14
CA VAL A 94 1.25 0.57 -10.05
C VAL A 94 2.15 1.77 -10.31
N TYR A 95 3.24 1.91 -9.56
CA TYR A 95 4.00 3.16 -9.52
C TYR A 95 5.14 3.22 -10.52
N VAL A 96 5.63 2.08 -11.02
CA VAL A 96 6.68 2.02 -12.04
C VAL A 96 6.05 1.77 -13.41
N GLU A 97 5.17 0.76 -13.50
CA GLU A 97 4.56 0.38 -14.78
C GLU A 97 3.27 1.17 -15.10
N GLY A 98 2.64 1.80 -14.11
CA GLY A 98 1.44 2.64 -14.30
C GLY A 98 0.14 1.85 -14.43
N LEU A 99 0.14 0.58 -14.02
CA LEU A 99 -0.99 -0.33 -14.17
C LEU A 99 -2.05 -0.11 -13.08
N ASP A 100 -3.30 -0.44 -13.42
CA ASP A 100 -4.44 -0.31 -12.52
C ASP A 100 -4.52 -1.54 -11.58
N PRO A 101 -4.35 -1.36 -10.26
CA PRO A 101 -4.40 -2.45 -9.28
C PRO A 101 -5.80 -3.04 -9.09
N GLY A 102 -6.85 -2.38 -9.60
CA GLY A 102 -8.23 -2.87 -9.58
C GLY A 102 -8.56 -3.86 -10.71
N LYS A 103 -7.58 -4.23 -11.53
CA LYS A 103 -7.76 -5.08 -12.70
C LYS A 103 -7.28 -6.51 -12.48
N TRP A 104 -8.09 -7.49 -12.87
CA TRP A 104 -7.76 -8.90 -12.72
C TRP A 104 -6.53 -9.33 -13.52
N GLU A 105 -6.31 -8.78 -14.70
CA GLU A 105 -5.09 -9.03 -15.47
C GLU A 105 -3.82 -8.60 -14.69
N VAL A 106 -3.89 -7.51 -13.94
CA VAL A 106 -2.77 -7.02 -13.11
C VAL A 106 -2.62 -7.88 -11.87
N ILE A 107 -3.71 -8.15 -11.14
CA ILE A 107 -3.70 -8.96 -9.91
C ILE A 107 -3.18 -10.37 -10.20
N ARG A 108 -3.63 -11.00 -11.29
CA ARG A 108 -3.13 -12.32 -11.72
C ARG A 108 -1.66 -12.31 -12.09
N SER A 109 -1.19 -11.29 -12.81
CA SER A 109 0.23 -11.12 -13.10
C SER A 109 1.05 -11.03 -11.81
N VAL A 110 0.59 -10.24 -10.83
CA VAL A 110 1.24 -10.10 -9.52
C VAL A 110 1.24 -11.43 -8.76
N ALA A 111 0.13 -12.18 -8.82
CA ALA A 111 0.01 -13.49 -8.18
C ALA A 111 1.05 -14.47 -8.73
N VAL A 112 1.15 -14.62 -10.06
CA VAL A 112 2.15 -15.50 -10.70
C VAL A 112 3.57 -15.09 -10.31
N GLU A 113 3.91 -13.81 -10.39
CA GLU A 113 5.24 -13.30 -10.03
C GLU A 113 5.56 -13.53 -8.54
N SER A 114 4.54 -13.56 -7.67
CA SER A 114 4.67 -13.84 -6.23
C SER A 114 4.74 -15.34 -5.89
N GLY A 115 4.55 -16.21 -6.89
CA GLY A 115 4.46 -17.66 -6.73
C GLY A 115 3.11 -18.14 -6.16
N LEU A 116 2.03 -17.43 -6.47
CA LEU A 116 0.65 -17.78 -6.13
C LEU A 116 -0.11 -18.27 -7.38
N ASP A 117 -1.17 -19.04 -7.17
CA ASP A 117 -2.09 -19.42 -8.24
C ASP A 117 -2.97 -18.24 -8.65
N ALA A 118 -2.93 -17.90 -9.93
CA ALA A 118 -3.65 -16.76 -10.50
C ALA A 118 -5.15 -16.98 -10.64
N GLU A 119 -5.60 -18.20 -10.89
CA GLU A 119 -7.01 -18.50 -11.04
C GLU A 119 -7.66 -18.68 -9.67
N ASP A 120 -6.96 -19.30 -8.72
CA ASP A 120 -7.45 -19.47 -7.35
C ASP A 120 -7.61 -18.13 -6.62
N ILE A 121 -6.61 -17.23 -6.70
CA ILE A 121 -6.73 -15.89 -6.08
C ILE A 121 -7.93 -15.13 -6.63
N GLN A 122 -8.16 -15.19 -7.94
CA GLN A 122 -9.31 -14.53 -8.56
C GLN A 122 -10.61 -15.16 -8.05
N HIS A 123 -10.72 -16.48 -8.11
CA HIS A 123 -11.91 -17.20 -7.65
C HIS A 123 -12.27 -16.89 -6.19
N VAL A 124 -11.28 -16.95 -5.29
CA VAL A 124 -11.48 -16.76 -3.86
C VAL A 124 -11.86 -15.32 -3.53
N VAL A 125 -11.20 -14.34 -4.15
CA VAL A 125 -11.48 -12.92 -3.92
C VAL A 125 -12.81 -12.52 -4.56
N GLU A 126 -13.15 -12.99 -5.76
CA GLU A 126 -14.48 -12.79 -6.36
C GLU A 126 -15.59 -13.45 -5.54
N GLY A 127 -15.28 -14.55 -4.84
CA GLY A 127 -16.15 -15.19 -3.86
C GLY A 127 -16.37 -14.36 -2.58
N GLY A 128 -15.67 -13.22 -2.42
CA GLY A 128 -15.86 -12.28 -1.32
C GLY A 128 -15.25 -12.72 0.01
N LYS A 129 -14.35 -13.72 0.01
CA LYS A 129 -13.77 -14.29 1.24
C LYS A 129 -13.15 -13.22 2.16
N TYR A 130 -12.46 -12.23 1.59
CA TYR A 130 -11.70 -11.23 2.34
C TYR A 130 -12.41 -9.88 2.48
N THR A 131 -13.61 -9.73 1.90
CA THR A 131 -14.31 -8.44 1.88
C THR A 131 -14.60 -7.91 3.29
N ALA A 132 -15.08 -8.77 4.19
CA ALA A 132 -15.35 -8.39 5.58
C ALA A 132 -14.07 -8.07 6.35
N GLU A 133 -13.04 -8.91 6.22
CA GLU A 133 -11.76 -8.73 6.90
C GLU A 133 -11.08 -7.42 6.51
N VAL A 134 -11.02 -7.10 5.21
CA VAL A 134 -10.45 -5.83 4.75
C VAL A 134 -11.27 -4.64 5.26
N ALA A 135 -12.60 -4.73 5.26
CA ALA A 135 -13.46 -3.68 5.78
C ALA A 135 -13.24 -3.42 7.28
N ASP A 136 -13.08 -4.47 8.07
CA ASP A 136 -12.81 -4.38 9.50
C ASP A 136 -11.45 -3.74 9.78
N GLN A 137 -10.42 -4.12 9.02
CA GLN A 137 -9.08 -3.53 9.14
C GLN A 137 -9.07 -2.02 8.79
N VAL A 138 -9.75 -1.64 7.71
CA VAL A 138 -9.89 -0.22 7.32
C VAL A 138 -10.66 0.56 8.39
N THR A 139 -11.73 -0.02 8.93
CA THR A 139 -12.53 0.59 9.99
C THR A 139 -11.72 0.76 11.27
N TRP A 140 -10.93 -0.24 11.64
CA TRP A 140 -10.01 -0.17 12.78
C TRP A 140 -9.00 0.97 12.60
N ALA A 141 -8.36 1.08 11.42
CA ALA A 141 -7.39 2.13 11.14
C ALA A 141 -8.02 3.54 11.29
N GLN A 142 -9.25 3.72 10.81
CA GLN A 142 -10.00 4.97 11.00
C GLN A 142 -10.32 5.23 12.48
N ARG A 143 -10.72 4.20 13.25
CA ARG A 143 -11.03 4.33 14.69
C ARG A 143 -9.83 4.78 15.52
N ILE A 144 -8.62 4.35 15.15
CA ILE A 144 -7.39 4.77 15.83
C ILE A 144 -6.86 6.12 15.31
N GLY A 145 -7.60 6.80 14.42
CA GLY A 145 -7.29 8.15 13.95
C GLY A 145 -6.37 8.23 12.74
N VAL A 146 -6.16 7.13 11.99
CA VAL A 146 -5.44 7.20 10.71
C VAL A 146 -6.28 8.00 9.71
N THR A 147 -5.70 9.07 9.19
CA THR A 147 -6.32 9.93 8.16
C THR A 147 -5.53 9.99 6.85
N GLY A 148 -4.33 9.41 6.83
CA GLY A 148 -3.46 9.40 5.65
C GLY A 148 -2.47 8.25 5.67
N VAL A 149 -1.88 7.96 4.49
CA VAL A 149 -0.88 6.90 4.32
C VAL A 149 0.42 7.46 3.72
N PRO A 150 1.59 6.85 4.02
CA PRO A 150 1.75 5.78 5.00
C PRO A 150 1.59 6.33 6.43
N THR A 151 0.97 5.53 7.30
CA THR A 151 0.98 5.75 8.76
C THR A 151 1.50 4.47 9.39
N TYR A 152 2.45 4.61 10.31
CA TYR A 152 3.06 3.50 11.02
C TYR A 152 2.61 3.53 12.47
N VAL A 153 2.01 2.44 12.93
CA VAL A 153 1.61 2.24 14.32
C VAL A 153 2.63 1.32 14.98
N ILE A 154 3.21 1.74 16.11
CA ILE A 154 4.24 0.99 16.82
C ILE A 154 3.71 0.61 18.20
N ASN A 155 3.60 -0.70 18.45
CA ASN A 155 3.10 -1.31 19.69
C ASN A 155 1.79 -0.68 20.20
N ASP A 156 0.88 -0.32 19.30
CA ASP A 156 -0.40 0.35 19.58
C ASP A 156 -0.30 1.64 20.44
N LYS A 157 0.89 2.23 20.54
CA LYS A 157 1.19 3.37 21.44
C LYS A 157 1.64 4.61 20.69
N TYR A 158 2.37 4.43 19.59
CA TYR A 158 2.97 5.53 18.84
C TYR A 158 2.54 5.46 17.39
N ALA A 159 2.24 6.63 16.81
CA ALA A 159 1.94 6.76 15.39
C ALA A 159 2.97 7.69 14.73
N ILE A 160 3.55 7.24 13.62
CA ILE A 160 4.37 8.07 12.74
C ILE A 160 3.59 8.26 11.44
N VAL A 161 3.21 9.51 11.15
CA VAL A 161 2.41 9.86 9.98
C VAL A 161 3.31 10.39 8.86
N GLY A 162 3.12 9.84 7.65
CA GLY A 162 3.81 10.23 6.43
C GLY A 162 5.14 9.50 6.21
N ALA A 163 5.73 9.75 5.04
CA ALA A 163 7.04 9.23 4.65
C ALA A 163 8.16 9.98 5.39
N GLN A 164 8.38 9.63 6.67
CA GLN A 164 9.38 10.26 7.52
C GLN A 164 10.81 9.71 7.27
N PRO A 165 11.87 10.47 7.61
CA PRO A 165 13.25 9.99 7.55
C PRO A 165 13.52 8.82 8.50
N TYR A 166 14.57 8.02 8.20
CA TYR A 166 14.96 6.84 9.00
C TYR A 166 15.16 7.17 10.47
N GLU A 167 15.77 8.34 10.75
CA GLU A 167 16.04 8.80 12.11
C GLU A 167 14.77 9.01 12.94
N ALA A 168 13.64 9.40 12.33
CA ALA A 168 12.37 9.51 13.05
C ALA A 168 11.92 8.15 13.60
N PHE A 169 12.08 7.08 12.81
CA PHE A 169 11.77 5.72 13.23
C PHE A 169 12.73 5.21 14.30
N LYS A 170 14.04 5.45 14.15
CA LYS A 170 15.03 5.06 15.18
C LYS A 170 14.72 5.71 16.52
N ASN A 171 14.43 7.01 16.52
CA ASN A 171 14.13 7.76 17.73
C ASN A 171 12.85 7.25 18.41
N ALA A 172 11.80 6.95 17.64
CA ALA A 172 10.58 6.35 18.17
C ALA A 172 10.83 4.96 18.77
N LEU A 173 11.53 4.08 18.06
CA LEU A 173 11.86 2.74 18.56
C LEU A 173 12.75 2.80 19.82
N ALA A 174 13.71 3.72 19.88
CA ALA A 174 14.56 3.90 21.06
C ALA A 174 13.80 4.36 22.32
N GLN A 175 12.65 5.02 22.16
CA GLN A 175 11.78 5.37 23.30
C GLN A 175 10.97 4.17 23.79
N ILE A 176 10.72 3.18 22.93
CA ILE A 176 9.86 2.01 23.19
C ILE A 176 10.66 0.83 23.74
N LEU A 177 11.92 0.66 23.31
CA LEU A 177 12.82 -0.43 23.71
C LEU A 177 13.55 -0.17 25.04
N LYS A 178 13.22 0.92 25.75
CA LYS A 178 13.65 1.14 27.13
C LYS A 178 12.75 0.40 28.10
#